data_AF-A0A4R1KR00-F1
#
_entry.id   AF-A0A4R1KR00-F1
#
_cell.length_a   1.000
_cell.length_b   1.000
_cell.length_c   1.000
_cell.angle_alpha   90.00
_cell.angle_beta   90.00
_cell.angle_gamma   90.00
#
_symmetry.space_group_name_H-M   'P 1'
#
loop_
_entity.id
_entity.type
_entity.pdbx_description
1 polymer ?
#
loop_
_entity_poly.entity_id
_entity_poly.type
_entity_poly.pdbx_seq_one_letter_code
_entity_poly.pdbx_strand_id
1 'polypeptide(L)'
;MQKELLSAYMDGEQVSNEFTATLCRDGELQQSWANFHTIRSVIREESAVFLGADFTAKMDALIAAEAPLQMSQPTPDEVETSPFMQKLKAMFVPLTQVAVAAGVCLVAVLGVQTFNASQTEKSADTPVLQTLPFNNGVQQVSYNAPSKDVITNEQIEQKNKRMGAMLQNYELQRRLHADGVNLGQHQK
;
A
#
# COMPACT_ATOMS: atom_id res chain seq x y z
N MET A 1 25.30 -29.46 -13.98
CA MET A 1 24.91 -28.41 -13.01
C MET A 1 24.61 -27.07 -13.67
N GLN A 2 25.47 -26.50 -14.53
CA GLN A 2 25.19 -25.17 -15.11
C GLN A 2 23.91 -25.11 -15.97
N LYS A 3 23.57 -26.16 -16.72
CA LYS A 3 22.32 -26.23 -17.51
C LYS A 3 21.05 -26.32 -16.64
N GLU A 4 21.18 -26.88 -15.44
CA GLU A 4 20.10 -26.94 -14.45
C GLU A 4 19.85 -25.56 -13.84
N LEU A 5 20.93 -24.84 -13.49
CA LEU A 5 20.85 -23.44 -13.08
C LEU A 5 20.26 -22.55 -14.18
N LEU A 6 20.61 -22.80 -15.44
CA LEU A 6 20.03 -22.10 -16.59
C LEU A 6 18.52 -22.35 -16.71
N SER A 7 18.08 -23.60 -16.53
CA SER A 7 16.65 -23.95 -16.54
C SER A 7 15.90 -23.25 -15.41
N ALA A 8 16.44 -23.29 -14.18
CA ALA A 8 15.86 -22.58 -13.04
C ALA A 8 15.75 -21.07 -13.33
N TYR A 9 16.83 -20.48 -13.85
CA TYR A 9 16.88 -19.06 -14.22
C TYR A 9 15.84 -18.70 -15.30
N MET A 10 15.61 -19.57 -16.30
CA MET A 10 14.57 -19.39 -17.32
C MET A 10 13.15 -19.40 -16.78
N ASP A 11 12.91 -20.17 -15.72
CA ASP A 11 11.63 -20.26 -15.04
C ASP A 11 11.47 -19.15 -13.97
N GLY A 12 12.46 -18.27 -13.84
CA GLY A 12 12.46 -17.17 -12.87
C GLY A 12 12.88 -17.58 -11.46
N GLU A 13 13.36 -18.80 -11.30
CA GLU A 13 13.94 -19.30 -10.05
C GLU A 13 15.44 -18.98 -10.00
N GLN A 14 15.97 -18.63 -8.82
CA GLN A 14 17.42 -18.39 -8.61
C GLN A 14 18.04 -17.31 -9.53
N VAL A 15 17.31 -16.21 -9.76
CA VAL A 15 17.79 -15.06 -10.55
C VAL A 15 18.93 -14.34 -9.82
N SER A 16 20.16 -14.50 -10.32
CA SER A 16 21.35 -13.81 -9.79
C SER A 16 22.07 -12.98 -10.86
N ASN A 17 22.58 -11.82 -10.46
CA ASN A 17 23.35 -10.94 -11.35
C ASN A 17 24.67 -11.60 -11.80
N GLU A 18 25.29 -12.40 -10.94
CA GLU A 18 26.53 -13.11 -11.24
C GLU A 18 26.33 -14.18 -12.33
N PHE A 19 25.24 -14.94 -12.24
CA PHE A 19 24.89 -15.91 -13.27
C PHE A 19 24.57 -15.23 -14.60
N THR A 20 23.85 -14.11 -14.57
CA THR A 20 23.56 -13.30 -15.76
C THR A 20 24.85 -12.86 -16.46
N ALA A 21 25.84 -12.36 -15.70
CA ALA A 21 27.14 -11.99 -16.26
C ALA A 21 27.92 -13.20 -16.84
N THR A 22 27.75 -14.39 -16.24
CA THR A 22 28.35 -15.64 -16.74
C THR A 22 27.68 -16.09 -18.04
N LEU A 23 26.34 -16.07 -18.10
CA LEU A 23 25.54 -16.38 -19.28
C LEU A 23 25.91 -15.46 -20.46
N CYS A 24 26.15 -14.17 -20.23
CA CYS A 24 26.55 -13.25 -21.30
C CYS A 24 27.97 -13.50 -21.86
N ARG A 25 28.82 -14.26 -21.16
CA ARG A 25 30.21 -14.54 -21.60
C ARG A 25 30.38 -15.93 -22.19
N ASP A 26 29.52 -16.88 -21.83
CA ASP A 26 29.64 -18.28 -22.21
C ASP A 26 28.74 -18.61 -23.41
N GLY A 27 29.37 -18.93 -24.54
CA GLY A 27 28.68 -19.30 -25.77
C GLY A 27 27.90 -20.62 -25.71
N GLU A 28 28.36 -21.62 -24.94
CA GLU A 28 27.63 -22.88 -24.82
C GLU A 28 26.33 -22.68 -24.02
N LEU A 29 26.39 -21.82 -23.00
CA LEU A 29 25.24 -21.43 -22.19
C LEU A 29 24.22 -20.62 -22.99
N GLN A 30 24.68 -19.67 -23.83
CA GLN A 30 23.83 -18.93 -24.76
C GLN A 30 23.13 -19.83 -25.77
N GLN A 31 23.85 -20.82 -26.32
CA GLN A 31 23.25 -21.80 -27.23
C GLN A 31 22.20 -22.66 -26.52
N SER A 32 22.47 -23.08 -25.29
CA SER A 32 21.52 -23.83 -24.47
C SER A 32 20.26 -22.99 -24.15
N TRP A 33 20.44 -21.70 -23.85
CA TRP A 33 19.36 -20.74 -23.62
C TRP A 33 18.46 -20.58 -24.86
N ALA A 34 19.07 -20.40 -26.04
CA ALA A 34 18.36 -20.32 -27.30
C ALA A 34 17.54 -21.61 -27.56
N ASN A 35 18.15 -22.78 -27.37
CA ASN A 35 17.47 -24.07 -27.57
C ASN A 35 16.29 -24.27 -26.62
N PHE A 36 16.42 -23.89 -25.35
CA PHE A 36 15.32 -24.02 -24.40
C PHE A 36 14.15 -23.10 -24.74
N HIS A 37 14.42 -21.87 -25.18
CA HIS A 37 13.37 -20.96 -25.63
C HIS A 37 12.69 -21.45 -26.91
N THR A 38 13.43 -22.00 -27.88
CA THR A 38 12.82 -22.55 -29.09
C THR A 38 11.93 -23.76 -28.77
N ILE A 39 12.40 -24.69 -27.95
CA ILE A 39 11.60 -25.84 -27.48
C ILE A 39 10.33 -25.34 -26.76
N ARG A 40 10.46 -24.35 -25.87
CA ARG A 40 9.32 -23.78 -25.13
C ARG A 40 8.28 -23.18 -26.08
N SER A 41 8.70 -22.42 -27.08
CA SER A 41 7.79 -21.82 -28.06
C SER A 41 7.14 -22.85 -28.98
N VAL A 42 7.83 -23.95 -29.31
CA VAL A 42 7.25 -25.09 -30.04
C VAL A 42 6.14 -25.75 -29.21
N ILE A 43 6.43 -26.07 -27.95
CA ILE A 43 5.48 -26.74 -27.04
C ILE A 43 4.22 -25.91 -26.83
N ARG A 44 4.36 -24.58 -26.76
CA ARG A 44 3.24 -23.65 -26.57
C ARG A 44 2.55 -23.24 -27.87
N GLU A 45 3.00 -23.74 -29.00
CA GLU A 45 2.48 -23.38 -30.34
C GLU A 45 2.49 -21.86 -30.59
N GLU A 46 3.44 -21.14 -29.99
CA GLU A 46 3.49 -19.66 -30.02
C GLU A 46 3.88 -19.10 -31.39
N SER A 47 4.63 -19.86 -32.21
CA SER A 47 5.06 -19.40 -33.53
C SER A 47 5.22 -20.54 -34.53
N ALA A 48 4.61 -20.39 -35.72
CA ALA A 48 4.88 -21.21 -36.89
C ALA A 48 6.16 -20.77 -37.63
N VAL A 49 6.73 -19.61 -37.26
CA VAL A 49 7.88 -18.99 -37.92
C VAL A 49 9.07 -19.04 -36.96
N PHE A 50 10.02 -19.93 -37.24
CA PHE A 50 11.35 -19.88 -36.63
C PHE A 50 12.14 -18.81 -37.37
N LEU A 51 12.48 -17.73 -36.68
CA LEU A 51 13.46 -16.78 -37.20
C LEU A 51 14.77 -17.56 -37.40
N GLY A 52 15.41 -17.36 -38.57
CA GLY A 52 16.64 -18.08 -38.91
C GLY A 52 17.73 -17.87 -37.85
N ALA A 53 18.67 -18.81 -37.76
CA ALA A 53 19.74 -18.78 -36.76
C ALA A 53 20.52 -17.46 -36.73
N ASP A 54 20.60 -16.76 -37.88
CA ASP A 54 21.32 -15.50 -38.02
C ASP A 54 20.53 -14.26 -37.55
N PHE A 55 19.26 -14.40 -37.16
CA PHE A 55 18.43 -13.25 -36.79
C PHE A 55 19.01 -12.48 -35.60
N THR A 56 19.34 -13.20 -34.52
CA THR A 56 19.89 -12.59 -33.30
C THR A 56 21.23 -11.90 -33.60
N ALA A 57 22.07 -12.50 -34.44
CA ALA A 57 23.35 -11.91 -34.85
C ALA A 57 23.17 -10.62 -35.68
N LYS A 58 22.19 -10.60 -36.59
CA LYS A 58 21.85 -9.39 -37.36
C LYS A 58 21.28 -8.30 -36.45
N MET A 59 20.45 -8.66 -35.48
CA MET A 59 19.91 -7.71 -34.51
C MET A 59 21.01 -7.10 -33.66
N ASP A 60 21.94 -7.92 -33.15
CA ASP A 60 23.09 -7.45 -32.38
C ASP A 60 23.94 -6.44 -33.17
N ALA A 61 24.21 -6.73 -34.46
CA ALA A 61 24.91 -5.81 -35.34
C ALA A 61 24.15 -4.49 -35.59
N LEU A 62 22.82 -4.55 -35.71
CA LEU A 62 21.98 -3.35 -35.87
C LEU A 62 21.97 -2.51 -34.60
N ILE A 63 21.82 -3.13 -33.42
CA ILE A 63 21.85 -2.44 -32.12
C ILE A 63 23.22 -1.76 -31.92
N ALA A 64 24.32 -2.44 -32.26
CA ALA A 64 25.66 -1.85 -32.16
C ALA A 64 25.88 -0.67 -33.11
N ALA A 65 25.13 -0.60 -34.21
CA ALA A 65 25.16 0.51 -35.15
C ALA A 65 24.26 1.69 -34.76
N GLU A 66 23.38 1.52 -33.76
CA GLU A 66 22.53 2.60 -33.27
C GLU A 66 23.36 3.66 -32.50
N ALA A 67 23.09 4.93 -32.78
CA ALA A 67 23.66 6.02 -32.01
C ALA A 67 23.08 6.01 -30.59
N PRO A 68 23.86 6.35 -29.55
CA PRO A 68 23.37 6.38 -28.18
C PRO A 68 22.17 7.32 -28.09
N LEU A 69 21.03 6.80 -27.67
CA LEU A 69 19.84 7.59 -27.43
C LEU A 69 20.18 8.64 -26.36
N GLN A 70 20.24 9.92 -26.75
CA GLN A 70 20.16 11.03 -25.82
C GLN A 70 18.74 11.06 -25.25
N MET A 71 18.45 10.13 -24.34
CA MET A 71 17.33 10.26 -23.41
C MET A 71 17.69 11.42 -22.47
N SER A 72 17.40 12.64 -22.91
CA SER A 72 17.27 13.77 -22.01
C SER A 72 16.02 13.55 -21.18
N GLN A 73 16.08 12.62 -20.21
CA GLN A 73 15.09 12.57 -19.15
C GLN A 73 15.29 13.87 -18.36
N PRO A 74 14.33 14.81 -18.37
CA PRO A 74 14.47 16.01 -17.57
C PRO A 74 14.51 15.57 -16.11
N THR A 75 15.65 15.79 -15.46
CA THR A 75 15.75 15.62 -14.01
C THR A 75 14.84 16.65 -13.36
N PRO A 76 14.17 16.32 -12.22
CA PRO A 76 13.26 17.24 -11.54
C PRO A 76 13.90 18.61 -11.21
N ASP A 77 15.23 18.63 -11.03
CA ASP A 77 16.00 19.83 -10.72
C ASP A 77 16.02 20.85 -11.88
N GLU A 78 15.92 20.41 -13.13
CA GLU A 78 15.97 21.32 -14.28
C GLU A 78 14.60 22.00 -14.53
N VAL A 79 13.50 21.32 -14.18
CA VAL A 79 12.13 21.85 -14.29
C VAL A 79 11.85 22.91 -13.22
N GLU A 80 12.55 22.88 -12.07
CA GLU A 80 12.42 23.90 -11.03
C GLU A 80 13.11 25.23 -11.36
N THR A 81 14.02 25.29 -12.35
CA THR A 81 14.82 26.50 -12.61
C THR A 81 14.15 27.54 -13.51
N SER A 82 12.94 27.29 -14.03
CA SER A 82 12.23 28.31 -14.79
C SER A 82 11.71 29.42 -13.85
N PRO A 83 12.21 30.68 -13.97
CA PRO A 83 11.79 31.77 -13.10
C PRO A 83 10.31 32.12 -13.30
N PHE A 84 9.72 31.76 -14.45
CA PHE A 84 8.29 31.92 -14.70
C PHE A 84 7.45 30.93 -13.90
N MET A 85 7.86 29.64 -13.86
CA MET A 85 7.12 28.60 -13.14
C MET A 85 7.18 28.82 -11.62
N GLN A 86 8.30 29.32 -11.11
CA GLN A 86 8.43 29.71 -9.69
C GLN A 86 7.50 30.88 -9.33
N LYS A 87 7.41 31.91 -10.18
CA LYS A 87 6.48 33.04 -9.96
C LYS A 87 5.02 32.61 -10.03
N LEU A 88 4.67 31.71 -10.96
CA LEU A 88 3.34 31.13 -11.04
C LEU A 88 3.02 30.33 -9.77
N LYS A 89 3.90 29.41 -9.36
CA LYS A 89 3.76 28.63 -8.13
C LYS A 89 3.59 29.54 -6.91
N ALA A 90 4.42 30.57 -6.74
CA ALA A 90 4.31 31.52 -5.63
C ALA A 90 2.97 32.28 -5.60
N MET A 91 2.41 32.63 -6.77
CA MET A 91 1.12 33.31 -6.86
C MET A 91 -0.06 32.38 -6.55
N PHE A 92 0.02 31.11 -6.96
CA PHE A 92 -1.09 30.16 -6.84
C PHE A 92 -1.07 29.29 -5.58
N VAL A 93 0.09 29.10 -4.93
CA VAL A 93 0.24 28.36 -3.66
C VAL A 93 -0.69 28.83 -2.53
N PRO A 94 -0.88 30.14 -2.25
CA PRO A 94 -1.82 30.57 -1.23
C PRO A 94 -3.27 30.23 -1.60
N LEU A 95 -3.60 30.19 -2.89
CA LEU A 95 -4.93 29.85 -3.37
C LEU A 95 -5.23 28.36 -3.18
N THR A 96 -4.23 27.49 -3.35
CA THR A 96 -4.39 26.04 -3.14
C THR A 96 -4.65 25.69 -1.69
N GLN A 97 -4.01 26.38 -0.73
CA GLN A 97 -4.26 26.14 0.70
C GLN A 97 -5.70 26.49 1.09
N VAL A 98 -6.21 27.62 0.60
CA VAL A 98 -7.61 28.01 0.83
C VAL A 98 -8.57 27.05 0.11
N ALA A 99 -8.23 26.59 -1.09
CA ALA A 99 -9.06 25.65 -1.85
C ALA A 99 -9.18 24.28 -1.16
N VAL A 100 -8.09 23.75 -0.57
CA VAL A 100 -8.13 22.49 0.18
C VAL A 100 -9.01 22.64 1.43
N ALA A 101 -8.81 23.70 2.21
CA ALA A 101 -9.61 23.96 3.41
C ALA A 101 -11.09 24.17 3.06
N ALA A 102 -11.39 25.02 2.07
CA ALA A 102 -12.75 25.29 1.62
C ALA A 102 -13.42 24.05 1.00
N GLY A 103 -12.65 23.22 0.28
CA GLY A 103 -13.13 21.96 -0.29
C GLY A 103 -13.56 20.97 0.79
N VAL A 104 -12.74 20.78 1.84
CA VAL A 104 -13.09 19.91 2.97
C VAL A 104 -14.32 20.45 3.71
N CYS A 105 -14.41 21.78 3.92
CA CYS A 105 -15.60 22.39 4.53
C CYS A 105 -16.87 22.22 3.68
N LEU A 106 -16.78 22.40 2.36
CA LEU A 106 -17.92 22.23 1.45
C LEU A 106 -18.40 20.78 1.42
N VAL A 107 -17.48 19.82 1.37
CA VAL A 107 -17.79 18.38 1.45
C VAL A 107 -18.41 18.03 2.80
N ALA A 108 -17.93 18.60 3.91
CA ALA A 108 -18.53 18.37 5.23
C ALA A 108 -19.95 18.93 5.33
N VAL A 109 -20.19 20.16 4.86
CA VAL A 109 -21.51 20.81 4.94
C VAL A 109 -22.52 20.17 3.99
N LEU A 110 -22.16 19.99 2.71
CA LEU A 110 -23.05 19.35 1.72
C LEU A 110 -23.19 17.84 1.97
N GLY A 111 -22.14 17.19 2.49
CA GLY A 111 -22.16 15.79 2.87
C GLY A 111 -23.10 15.53 4.04
N VAL A 112 -23.08 16.36 5.09
CA VAL A 112 -23.99 16.21 6.24
C VAL A 112 -25.44 16.51 5.84
N GLN A 113 -25.69 17.49 4.96
CA GLN A 113 -27.03 17.75 4.43
C GLN A 113 -27.52 16.63 3.50
N THR A 114 -26.69 16.10 2.61
CA THR A 114 -27.03 14.96 1.73
C THR A 114 -27.29 13.68 2.53
N PHE A 115 -26.47 13.43 3.55
CA PHE A 115 -26.61 12.28 4.43
C PHE A 115 -27.84 12.38 5.36
N ASN A 116 -28.20 13.57 5.85
CA ASN A 116 -29.43 13.78 6.64
C ASN A 116 -30.70 13.88 5.77
N ALA A 117 -30.66 14.52 4.60
CA ALA A 117 -31.81 14.63 3.71
C ALA A 117 -32.25 13.27 3.17
N SER A 118 -31.31 12.34 2.96
CA SER A 118 -31.60 10.94 2.63
C SER A 118 -32.26 10.17 3.80
N GLN A 119 -32.23 10.70 5.03
CA GLN A 119 -32.92 10.16 6.21
C GLN A 119 -34.21 10.92 6.56
N THR A 120 -34.47 12.09 5.99
CA THR A 120 -35.58 13.00 6.40
C THR A 120 -36.95 12.57 5.84
N GLU A 121 -37.04 11.55 4.98
CA GLU A 121 -38.32 10.89 4.66
C GLU A 121 -38.80 9.90 5.76
N LYS A 122 -38.09 9.81 6.90
CA LYS A 122 -38.59 9.09 8.08
C LYS A 122 -38.38 9.88 9.36
N SER A 123 -39.51 10.40 9.83
CA SER A 123 -39.83 10.77 11.21
C SER A 123 -39.63 12.22 11.59
N ALA A 124 -40.75 12.94 11.59
CA ALA A 124 -41.03 13.97 12.58
C ALA A 124 -40.88 13.36 13.99
N ASP A 125 -39.96 13.87 14.80
CA ASP A 125 -40.25 14.51 16.09
C ASP A 125 -38.94 14.89 16.81
N THR A 126 -39.01 16.02 17.49
CA THR A 126 -38.10 16.67 18.44
C THR A 126 -36.86 15.90 18.98
N PRO A 127 -35.69 16.57 19.10
CA PRO A 127 -34.45 15.96 19.57
C PRO A 127 -34.39 15.81 21.09
N VAL A 128 -34.15 14.60 21.59
CA VAL A 128 -33.60 14.36 22.93
C VAL A 128 -32.23 13.72 22.78
N LEU A 129 -31.25 14.30 23.47
CA LEU A 129 -29.87 13.86 23.53
C LEU A 129 -29.78 12.38 23.92
N GLN A 130 -29.51 11.51 22.95
CA GLN A 130 -29.37 10.08 23.15
C GLN A 130 -27.90 9.74 23.43
N THR A 131 -27.51 9.82 24.70
CA THR A 131 -26.15 9.54 25.18
C THR A 131 -25.93 8.04 25.47
N LEU A 132 -26.52 7.16 24.68
CA LEU A 132 -26.29 5.71 24.80
C LEU A 132 -25.27 5.26 23.75
N PRO A 133 -24.22 4.52 24.13
CA PRO A 133 -23.15 4.17 23.22
C PRO A 133 -23.70 3.24 22.13
N PHE A 134 -23.58 3.68 20.88
CA PHE A 134 -23.79 2.86 19.70
C PHE A 134 -22.85 1.65 19.75
N ASN A 135 -23.35 0.51 20.21
CA ASN A 135 -22.71 -0.79 20.04
C ASN A 135 -23.74 -1.76 19.46
N ASN A 136 -24.10 -1.58 18.18
CA ASN A 136 -24.68 -2.64 17.35
C ASN A 136 -24.78 -2.25 15.87
N GLY A 137 -23.64 -2.09 15.20
CA GLY A 137 -23.62 -1.78 13.76
C GLY A 137 -22.25 -1.97 13.15
N VAL A 138 -21.72 -3.20 13.19
CA VAL A 138 -20.48 -3.52 12.49
C VAL A 138 -20.78 -3.53 10.99
N GLN A 139 -20.32 -2.50 10.29
CA GLN A 139 -20.37 -2.40 8.83
C GLN A 139 -19.44 -3.48 8.25
N GLN A 140 -20.03 -4.54 7.69
CA GLN A 140 -19.29 -5.70 7.20
C GLN A 140 -18.61 -5.38 5.86
N VAL A 141 -17.27 -5.25 5.88
CA VAL A 141 -16.44 -5.30 4.67
C VAL A 141 -15.35 -6.37 4.78
N SER A 142 -15.56 -7.40 5.61
CA SER A 142 -14.65 -8.55 5.70
C SER A 142 -15.45 -9.85 5.68
N TYR A 143 -15.38 -10.56 4.56
CA TYR A 143 -16.13 -11.78 4.26
C TYR A 143 -15.57 -13.04 4.95
N ASN A 144 -14.78 -12.90 6.03
CA ASN A 144 -14.18 -14.07 6.70
C ASN A 144 -14.03 -13.94 8.21
N ALA A 145 -15.07 -13.48 8.91
CA ALA A 145 -15.17 -13.63 10.37
C ALA A 145 -16.17 -14.75 10.70
N PRO A 146 -15.77 -15.82 11.43
CA PRO A 146 -16.67 -16.90 11.79
C PRO A 146 -17.83 -16.38 12.65
N SER A 147 -19.04 -16.67 12.21
CA SER A 147 -20.33 -16.20 12.75
C SER A 147 -20.72 -16.86 14.08
N LYS A 148 -19.77 -17.14 14.98
CA LYS A 148 -20.02 -17.98 16.17
C LYS A 148 -19.68 -17.36 17.52
N ASP A 149 -19.56 -16.04 17.60
CA ASP A 149 -19.57 -15.32 18.88
C ASP A 149 -20.57 -14.17 18.83
N VAL A 150 -21.86 -14.52 18.83
CA VAL A 150 -22.87 -13.58 19.33
C VAL A 150 -22.65 -13.51 20.83
N ILE A 151 -21.89 -12.50 21.26
CA ILE A 151 -21.63 -12.23 22.67
C ILE A 151 -22.98 -11.98 23.34
N THR A 152 -23.49 -12.94 24.11
CA THR A 152 -24.77 -12.82 24.83
C THR A 152 -24.71 -11.60 25.76
N ASN A 153 -25.81 -10.84 25.89
CA ASN A 153 -25.87 -9.65 26.75
C ASN A 153 -25.36 -9.91 28.18
N GLU A 154 -25.58 -11.11 28.71
CA GLU A 154 -25.07 -11.54 30.03
C GLU A 154 -23.54 -11.57 30.09
N GLN A 155 -22.86 -11.99 29.02
CA GLN A 155 -21.40 -11.99 28.93
C GLN A 155 -20.84 -10.56 28.87
N ILE A 156 -21.56 -9.63 28.23
CA ILE A 156 -21.20 -8.21 28.19
C ILE A 156 -21.32 -7.60 29.57
N GLU A 157 -22.42 -7.88 30.29
CA GLU A 157 -22.61 -7.40 31.66
C GLU A 157 -21.53 -7.93 32.61
N GLN A 158 -21.18 -9.21 32.49
CA GLN A 158 -20.07 -9.80 33.26
C GLN A 158 -18.72 -9.14 32.93
N LYS A 159 -18.44 -8.86 31.65
CA LYS A 159 -17.23 -8.14 31.23
C LYS A 159 -17.20 -6.70 31.77
N ASN A 160 -18.34 -6.01 31.76
CA ASN A 160 -18.47 -4.66 32.30
C ASN A 160 -18.27 -4.63 33.82
N LYS A 161 -18.85 -5.58 34.56
CA LYS A 161 -18.61 -5.74 36.00
C LYS A 161 -17.13 -6.01 36.30
N ARG A 162 -16.47 -6.85 35.49
CA ARG A 162 -15.05 -7.15 35.63
C ARG A 162 -14.16 -5.93 35.33
N MET A 163 -14.47 -5.18 34.29
CA MET A 163 -13.76 -3.94 33.95
C MET A 163 -13.94 -2.86 35.03
N GLY A 164 -15.16 -2.71 35.58
CA GLY A 164 -15.42 -1.75 36.66
C GLY A 164 -14.59 -2.05 37.91
N ALA A 165 -14.52 -3.33 38.32
CA ALA A 165 -13.69 -3.75 39.45
C ALA A 165 -12.19 -3.54 39.17
N MET A 166 -11.75 -3.76 37.93
CA MET A 166 -10.36 -3.53 37.52
C MET A 166 -10.01 -2.03 37.55
N LEU A 167 -10.91 -1.17 37.08
CA LEU A 167 -10.71 0.28 37.05
C LEU A 167 -10.65 0.86 38.47
N GLN A 168 -11.54 0.39 39.36
CA GLN A 168 -11.52 0.78 40.76
C GLN A 168 -10.21 0.37 41.46
N ASN A 169 -9.74 -0.86 41.21
CA ASN A 169 -8.45 -1.32 41.72
C ASN A 169 -7.28 -0.51 41.15
N TYR A 170 -7.32 -0.17 39.86
CA TYR A 170 -6.29 0.65 39.22
C TYR A 170 -6.22 2.05 39.84
N GLU A 171 -7.35 2.70 40.10
CA GLU A 171 -7.36 3.99 40.78
C GLU A 171 -6.85 3.92 42.21
N LEU A 172 -7.22 2.87 42.96
CA LEU A 172 -6.72 2.66 44.31
C LEU A 172 -5.20 2.45 44.31
N GLN A 173 -4.70 1.61 43.40
CA GLN A 173 -3.26 1.36 43.25
C GLN A 173 -2.53 2.63 42.82
N ARG A 174 -3.12 3.43 41.93
CA ARG A 174 -2.55 4.72 41.52
C ARG A 174 -2.46 5.71 42.67
N ARG A 175 -3.46 5.76 43.57
CA ARG A 175 -3.43 6.62 44.76
C ARG A 175 -2.39 6.13 45.78
N LEU A 176 -2.34 4.84 46.06
CA LEU A 176 -1.31 4.26 46.93
C LEU A 176 0.10 4.49 46.38
N HIS A 177 0.30 4.36 45.06
CA HIS A 177 1.58 4.64 44.42
C HIS A 177 1.89 6.15 44.42
N ALA A 178 0.90 7.03 44.26
CA ALA A 178 1.09 8.48 44.37
C ALA A 178 1.48 8.91 45.80
N ASP A 179 0.84 8.34 46.82
CA ASP A 179 1.17 8.61 48.24
C ASP A 179 2.51 7.96 48.65
N GLY A 180 2.85 6.79 48.12
CA GLY A 180 4.15 6.15 48.32
C GLY A 180 5.33 6.95 47.73
N VAL A 181 5.11 7.65 46.60
CA VAL A 181 6.10 8.57 46.00
C VAL A 181 6.26 9.84 46.85
N ASN A 182 5.20 10.31 47.53
CA ASN A 182 5.27 11.49 48.38
C ASN A 182 5.96 11.20 49.74
N LEU A 183 5.73 10.02 50.34
CA LEU A 183 6.39 9.63 51.60
C LEU A 183 7.88 9.31 51.42
N GLY A 184 8.31 8.89 50.23
CA GLY A 184 9.73 8.65 49.91
C GLY A 184 10.58 9.91 49.71
N GLN A 185 9.95 11.08 49.51
CA GLN A 185 10.66 12.36 49.35
C GLN A 185 10.85 13.13 50.66
N HIS A 186 10.27 12.66 51.78
CA HIS A 186 10.38 13.31 53.09
C HIS A 186 11.32 12.58 54.09
N GLN A 187 12.17 11.67 53.62
CA GLN A 187 13.25 11.08 54.41
C GLN A 187 14.58 11.06 53.63
N LYS A 188 15.22 12.24 53.53
CA LYS A 188 16.67 12.42 53.55
C LYS A 188 17.01 13.78 54.13
#